data_AF-A0A1G4BD83-F1
#
_entry.id   AF-A0A1G4BD83-F1
#
_cell.length_a   1.000
_cell.length_b   1.000
_cell.length_c   1.000
_cell.angle_alpha   90.00
_cell.angle_beta   90.00
_cell.angle_gamma   90.00
#
_symmetry.space_group_name_H-M   'P 1'
#
loop_
_entity.id
_entity.type
_entity.pdbx_description
1 polymer ?
#
loop_
_entity_poly.entity_id
_entity_poly.type
_entity_poly.pdbx_seq_one_letter_code
_entity_poly.pdbx_strand_id
1 'polypeptide(L)'
;MPAIEVGTLGGGTVLDPRGGVLDLLGVRGPHHTQPGANARLLARIVAAATLAGELCLCSALAAGHLVRAPKQHNCSAAPTRTSAPAPSSREIPNFWAGVKACAS
;
A
#
# COMPACT_ATOMS: atom_id res chain seq x y z
N MET A 1 17.55 5.52 8.94
CA MET A 1 16.26 5.44 9.66
C MET A 1 16.53 4.98 11.09
N PRO A 2 16.63 5.88 12.08
CA PRO A 2 17.03 5.55 13.45
C PRO A 2 15.90 4.98 14.33
N ALA A 3 14.63 5.22 14.00
CA ALA A 3 13.47 4.72 14.73
C ALA A 3 12.57 3.93 13.77
N ILE A 4 12.70 2.60 13.79
CA ILE A 4 11.81 1.68 13.07
C ILE A 4 11.11 0.83 14.12
N GLU A 5 9.84 1.11 14.35
CA GLU A 5 8.99 0.32 15.25
C GLU A 5 8.39 -0.85 14.48
N VAL A 6 8.96 -2.03 14.69
CA VAL A 6 8.50 -3.27 14.07
C VAL A 6 8.46 -4.40 15.09
N GLY A 7 7.54 -5.35 14.86
CA GLY A 7 7.38 -6.53 15.69
C GLY A 7 7.08 -7.76 14.84
N THR A 8 7.56 -8.91 15.29
CA THR A 8 7.33 -10.23 14.66
C THR A 8 6.34 -11.10 15.44
N LEU A 9 5.73 -10.51 16.46
CA LEU A 9 4.86 -11.14 17.45
C LEU A 9 3.75 -10.19 17.88
N GLY A 10 2.58 -10.75 18.22
CA GLY A 10 1.46 -10.01 18.78
C GLY A 10 0.70 -9.15 17.77
N GLY A 11 -0.42 -8.57 18.24
CA GLY A 11 -1.30 -7.72 17.43
C GLY A 11 -1.72 -8.41 16.12
N GLY A 12 -1.56 -7.69 15.00
CA GLY A 12 -1.96 -8.18 13.68
C GLY A 12 -1.07 -9.29 13.08
N THR A 13 0.06 -9.63 13.70
CA THR A 13 0.97 -10.70 13.20
C THR A 13 0.46 -12.11 13.51
N VAL A 14 -0.57 -12.22 14.35
CA VAL A 14 -1.27 -13.47 14.65
C VAL A 14 -2.18 -13.90 13.48
N LEU A 15 -2.60 -12.96 12.63
CA LEU A 15 -3.43 -13.24 11.48
C LEU A 15 -2.64 -13.96 10.38
N ASP A 16 -3.14 -15.10 9.92
CA ASP A 16 -2.50 -15.95 8.91
C ASP A 16 -1.93 -15.21 7.68
N PRO A 17 -2.63 -14.27 7.02
CA PRO A 17 -2.05 -13.60 5.86
C PRO A 17 -0.82 -12.75 6.20
N ARG A 18 -0.81 -12.08 7.35
CA ARG A 18 0.36 -11.29 7.79
C ARG A 18 1.45 -12.20 8.37
N GLY A 19 1.07 -13.27 9.06
CA GLY A 19 1.99 -14.30 9.54
C GLY A 19 2.72 -15.00 8.39
N GLY A 20 2.02 -15.34 7.31
CA GLY A 20 2.60 -15.99 6.13
C GLY A 20 3.66 -15.14 5.42
N VAL A 21 3.50 -13.81 5.40
CA VAL A 21 4.56 -12.91 4.88
C VAL A 21 5.78 -12.91 5.79
N LEU A 22 5.59 -12.96 7.12
CA LEU A 22 6.70 -13.08 8.06
C LEU A 22 7.39 -14.44 7.97
N ASP A 23 6.64 -15.51 7.65
CA ASP A 23 7.17 -16.84 7.37
C ASP A 23 7.99 -16.85 6.07
N LEU A 24 7.51 -16.20 5.01
CA LEU A 24 8.25 -16.02 3.76
C LEU A 24 9.59 -15.31 3.98
N LEU A 25 9.61 -14.32 4.87
CA LEU A 25 10.82 -13.60 5.26
C LEU A 25 11.67 -14.34 6.31
N GLY A 26 11.19 -15.47 6.84
CA GLY A 26 11.89 -16.28 7.85
C GLY A 26 12.01 -15.63 9.23
N VAL A 27 11.16 -14.66 9.55
CA VAL A 27 11.24 -13.87 10.79
C VAL A 27 10.00 -13.97 11.67
N ARG A 28 9.07 -14.87 11.38
CA ARG A 28 7.85 -15.02 12.20
C ARG A 28 8.20 -15.48 13.61
N GLY A 29 7.52 -14.91 14.59
CA GLY A 29 7.57 -15.41 15.96
C GLY A 29 8.80 -14.97 16.77
N PRO A 30 8.99 -15.58 17.96
CA PRO A 30 10.12 -15.31 18.82
C PRO A 30 11.36 -16.04 18.30
N HIS A 31 12.53 -15.47 18.55
CA HIS A 31 13.78 -16.17 18.29
C HIS A 31 14.13 -17.04 19.51
N HIS A 32 14.46 -18.32 19.29
CA HIS A 32 14.63 -19.32 20.35
C HIS A 32 15.73 -18.98 21.38
N THR A 33 16.80 -18.33 20.95
CA THR A 33 17.99 -18.08 21.79
C THR A 33 18.23 -16.59 22.10
N GLN A 34 17.61 -15.68 21.36
CA GLN A 34 17.94 -14.24 21.40
C GLN A 34 16.68 -13.39 21.20
N PRO A 35 15.95 -13.05 22.27
CA PRO A 35 14.70 -12.30 22.14
C PRO A 35 14.93 -10.99 21.37
N GLY A 36 14.02 -10.69 20.44
CA GLY A 36 14.08 -9.50 19.59
C GLY A 36 15.00 -9.61 18.36
N ALA A 37 15.76 -10.70 18.17
CA ALA A 37 16.61 -10.87 16.99
C ALA A 37 15.79 -10.87 15.67
N ASN A 38 14.65 -11.55 15.64
CA ASN A 38 13.75 -11.55 14.48
C ASN A 38 13.20 -10.16 14.16
N ALA A 39 12.81 -9.37 15.17
CA ALA A 39 12.35 -7.99 14.99
C ALA A 39 13.46 -7.07 14.47
N ARG A 40 14.70 -7.24 14.95
CA ARG A 40 15.87 -6.52 14.43
C ARG A 40 16.18 -6.89 12.98
N LEU A 41 16.04 -8.17 12.63
CA LEU A 41 16.20 -8.63 11.25
C LEU A 41 15.12 -8.02 10.34
N LEU A 42 13.86 -8.04 10.77
CA LEU A 42 12.77 -7.38 10.05
C LEU A 42 13.05 -5.87 9.85
N ALA A 43 13.54 -5.17 10.88
CA ALA A 43 13.90 -3.75 10.77
C ALA A 43 15.00 -3.51 9.72
N ARG A 44 15.99 -4.41 9.63
CA ARG A 44 17.05 -4.35 8.61
C ARG A 44 16.51 -4.61 7.21
N ILE A 45 15.60 -5.59 7.06
CA ILE A 45 14.94 -5.87 5.78
C ILE A 45 14.17 -4.64 5.30
N VAL A 46 13.40 -4.01 6.19
CA VAL A 46 12.65 -2.78 5.87
C VAL A 46 13.60 -1.67 5.43
N ALA A 47 14.66 -1.40 6.20
CA ALA A 47 15.63 -0.36 5.85
C ALA A 47 16.34 -0.64 4.51
N ALA A 48 16.70 -1.90 4.24
CA ALA A 48 17.31 -2.31 2.98
C ALA A 48 16.35 -2.17 1.79
N ALA A 49 15.07 -2.53 1.97
CA ALA A 49 14.04 -2.38 0.96
C ALA A 49 13.79 -0.89 0.64
N THR A 50 13.74 -0.02 1.65
CA THR A 50 13.66 1.44 1.45
C THR A 50 14.85 1.95 0.66
N LEU A 51 16.07 1.56 1.03
CA LEU A 51 17.29 1.97 0.31
C LEU A 51 17.27 1.49 -1.14
N ALA A 52 16.88 0.25 -1.39
CA ALA A 52 16.76 -0.29 -2.74
C ALA A 52 15.70 0.47 -3.57
N GLY A 53 14.59 0.87 -2.94
CA GLY A 53 13.56 1.71 -3.54
C GLY A 53 14.09 3.09 -3.95
N GLU A 54 14.82 3.76 -3.06
CA GLU A 54 15.42 5.07 -3.35
C GLU A 54 16.45 4.98 -4.49
N LEU A 55 17.31 3.96 -4.49
CA LEU A 55 18.26 3.74 -5.60
C LEU A 55 17.55 3.48 -6.93
N CYS A 56 16.49 2.67 -6.91
CA CYS A 56 15.66 2.42 -8.07
C CYS A 56 15.04 3.72 -8.59
N LEU A 57 14.50 4.56 -7.70
CA LEU A 57 13.90 5.84 -8.04
C LEU A 57 14.93 6.83 -8.63
N CYS A 58 16.11 6.96 -7.99
CA CYS A 58 17.21 7.77 -8.49
C CYS A 58 17.68 7.31 -9.88
N SER A 59 17.78 5.99 -10.09
CA SER A 59 18.14 5.43 -11.40
C SER A 59 17.09 5.72 -12.48
N ALA A 60 15.81 5.63 -12.14
CA ALA A 60 14.71 5.92 -13.05
C ALA A 60 14.62 7.41 -13.41
N LEU A 61 14.95 8.29 -12.46
CA LEU A 61 15.08 9.73 -12.68
C LEU A 61 16.27 10.04 -13.59
N ALA A 62 17.44 9.49 -13.30
CA ALA A 62 18.65 9.68 -14.08
C ALA A 62 18.49 9.16 -15.53
N ALA A 63 17.80 8.05 -15.72
CA ALA A 63 17.51 7.48 -17.05
C ALA A 63 16.30 8.12 -17.76
N GLY A 64 15.58 9.04 -17.13
CA GLY A 64 14.38 9.67 -17.71
C GLY A 64 13.17 8.73 -17.88
N HIS A 65 13.18 7.55 -17.26
CA HIS A 65 12.11 6.55 -17.36
C HIS A 65 11.04 6.64 -16.28
N LEU A 66 11.18 7.59 -15.34
CA LEU A 66 10.30 7.70 -14.17
C LEU A 66 8.81 7.80 -14.52
N VAL A 67 8.42 8.44 -15.63
CA VAL A 67 7.00 8.58 -16.01
C VAL A 67 6.48 7.34 -16.74
N ARG A 68 7.34 6.65 -17.49
CA ARG A 68 6.92 5.56 -18.40
C ARG A 68 6.73 4.23 -17.67
N ALA A 69 7.66 3.87 -16.79
CA ALA A 69 7.63 2.59 -16.08
C ALA A 69 6.39 2.44 -15.17
N PRO A 70 6.05 3.41 -14.30
CA PRO A 70 4.84 3.32 -13.47
C PRO A 70 3.55 3.32 -14.29
N LYS A 71 3.46 4.08 -15.40
CA LYS A 71 2.29 4.08 -16.28
C LYS A 71 2.03 2.71 -16.92
N GLN A 72 3.08 1.95 -17.25
CA GLN A 72 2.94 0.63 -17.85
C GLN A 72 2.52 -0.44 -16.82
N HIS A 73 3.00 -0.35 -15.58
CA HIS A 73 2.74 -1.37 -14.55
C HIS A 73 1.56 -1.05 -13.62
N ASN A 74 1.30 0.24 -13.34
CA ASN A 74 0.19 0.68 -12.47
C ASN A 74 -1.06 1.07 -13.27
N CYS A 75 -0.94 1.26 -14.59
CA CYS A 75 -2.06 1.43 -15.51
C CYS A 75 -1.97 0.39 -16.63
N SER A 76 -2.11 -0.89 -16.27
CA SER A 76 -2.29 -1.99 -17.24
C SER A 76 -3.30 -1.57 -18.32
N ALA A 77 -2.97 -1.83 -19.58
CA ALA A 77 -3.61 -1.27 -20.76
C ALA A 77 -5.16 -1.21 -20.70
N ALA A 78 -5.65 -0.01 -21.03
CA ALA A 78 -7.03 0.43 -21.22
C ALA A 78 -7.92 0.50 -19.96
N PRO A 79 -8.64 1.62 -19.73
CA PRO A 79 -9.86 1.52 -18.95
C PRO A 79 -10.75 0.57 -19.73
N THR A 80 -10.99 -0.62 -19.21
CA THR A 80 -12.17 -1.39 -19.59
C THR A 80 -13.31 -0.42 -19.38
N ARG A 81 -13.81 0.19 -20.46
CA ARG A 81 -15.15 0.75 -20.45
C ARG A 81 -16.02 -0.46 -20.23
N THR A 82 -16.26 -0.81 -18.97
CA THR A 82 -17.43 -1.58 -18.61
C THR A 82 -18.55 -0.75 -19.21
N SER A 83 -19.10 -1.23 -20.32
CA SER A 83 -20.41 -0.84 -20.80
C SER A 83 -21.39 -1.27 -19.73
N ALA A 84 -21.39 -0.57 -18.61
CA ALA A 84 -22.48 -0.59 -17.68
C ALA A 84 -23.63 0.07 -18.45
N PRO A 85 -24.74 -0.65 -18.72
CA PRO A 85 -25.92 0.03 -19.22
C PRO A 85 -26.26 1.14 -18.22
N ALA A 86 -26.44 2.35 -18.72
CA ALA A 86 -26.81 3.51 -17.91
C ALA A 86 -28.00 3.13 -17.02
N PRO A 87 -27.96 3.40 -15.70
CA PRO A 87 -29.15 3.24 -14.89
C PRO A 87 -30.23 4.17 -15.47
N SER A 88 -31.32 3.58 -15.95
CA SER A 88 -32.51 4.28 -16.39
C SER A 88 -32.88 5.33 -15.35
N SER A 89 -33.06 6.56 -15.81
CA SER A 89 -33.50 7.73 -15.05
C SER A 89 -34.66 7.38 -14.11
N ARG A 90 -34.36 7.09 -12.84
CA ARG A 90 -35.31 7.27 -11.74
C ARG A 90 -35.03 8.66 -11.19
N GLU A 91 -36.02 9.54 -11.35
CA GLU A 91 -36.03 10.89 -10.79
C GLU A 91 -35.64 10.85 -9.31
N ILE A 92 -34.53 11.50 -8.98
CA ILE A 92 -34.17 11.85 -7.61
C ILE A 92 -34.67 13.29 -7.43
N PRO A 93 -35.64 13.56 -6.55
CA PRO A 93 -36.05 14.93 -6.30
C PRO A 93 -34.88 15.74 -5.75
N ASN A 94 -34.74 16.96 -6.27
CA ASN A 94 -33.62 17.88 -6.07
C ASN A 94 -33.41 18.22 -4.59
N PHE A 95 -32.49 17.51 -3.92
CA PHE A 95 -32.05 17.79 -2.55
C PHE A 95 -31.50 19.22 -2.36
N TRP A 96 -31.05 19.85 -3.45
CA TRP A 96 -30.49 21.21 -3.47
C TRP A 96 -31.50 22.37 -3.56
N ALA A 97 -32.81 22.09 -3.61
CA ALA A 97 -33.82 23.14 -3.63
C ALA A 97 -34.06 23.77 -2.24
N GLY A 98 -33.86 23.00 -1.15
CA GLY A 98 -34.15 23.46 0.22
C GLY A 98 -33.10 24.40 0.82
N VAL A 99 -31.85 24.36 0.36
CA VAL A 99 -30.76 25.17 0.94
C VAL A 99 -30.82 26.63 0.49
N LYS A 100 -31.45 26.92 -0.67
CA LYS A 100 -31.59 28.30 -1.18
C LYS A 100 -32.70 29.12 -0.49
N ALA A 101 -33.56 28.49 0.31
CA ALA A 101 -34.71 29.16 0.95
C ALA A 101 -34.41 29.76 2.33
N CYS A 102 -33.27 29.43 2.97
CA CYS A 102 -32.88 30.00 4.27
C CYS A 102 -31.93 31.22 4.16
N ALA A 103 -31.63 31.68 2.95
CA ALA A 103 -30.69 32.78 2.70
C ALA A 103 -31.36 34.05 2.15
N SER A 104 -32.65 34.27 2.45
CA SER A 104 -33.32 35.56 2.22
C SER A 104 -34.32 35.87 3.33
#